data_AF-A0A351TGP5-F1
#
_entry.id   AF-A0A351TGP5-F1
#
_cell.length_a   1.000
_cell.length_b   1.000
_cell.length_c   1.000
_cell.angle_alpha   90.00
_cell.angle_beta   90.00
_cell.angle_gamma   90.00
#
_symmetry.space_group_name_H-M   'P 1'
#
loop_
_entity.id
_entity.type
_entity.pdbx_description
1 polymer ?
#
loop_
_entity_poly.entity_id
_entity_poly.type
_entity_poly.pdbx_seq_one_letter_code
_entity_poly.pdbx_strand_id
1 'polypeptide(L)'
;LSSQIDKYKRIVENKEKAGKPCDIIHIVKLDDGRQSAFLIQDMFPIINEYIERQYTIAGNHLMLTSEHVVQEIEQKARKVMGMLKRGVKFTPTQPDAIAILEKLKQLQV
;
A
#
# COMPACT_ATOMS: atom_id res chain seq x y z
N LEU A 1 -0.19 3.98 -5.13
CA LEU A 1 -0.95 3.12 -6.07
C LEU A 1 -0.18 2.98 -7.37
N SER A 2 -0.41 1.92 -8.13
CA SER A 2 0.14 1.80 -9.49
C SER A 2 -0.90 1.27 -10.47
N SER A 3 -0.87 1.80 -11.71
CA SER A 3 -1.66 1.36 -12.84
C SER A 3 -1.00 0.25 -13.68
N GLN A 4 0.22 -0.18 -13.35
CA GLN A 4 0.93 -1.25 -14.06
C GLN A 4 0.38 -2.63 -13.68
N ILE A 5 -0.90 -2.87 -13.97
CA ILE A 5 -1.65 -4.03 -13.49
C ILE A 5 -1.04 -5.35 -13.92
N ASP A 6 -0.59 -5.49 -15.17
CA ASP A 6 -0.03 -6.75 -15.67
C ASP A 6 1.23 -7.17 -14.91
N LYS A 7 2.07 -6.20 -14.53
CA LYS A 7 3.26 -6.45 -13.71
C LYS A 7 2.86 -7.02 -12.34
N TYR A 8 1.92 -6.37 -11.66
CA TYR A 8 1.56 -6.74 -10.30
C TYR A 8 0.67 -7.98 -10.23
N LYS A 9 -0.18 -8.24 -11.23
CA LYS A 9 -0.93 -9.50 -11.36
C LYS A 9 0.00 -10.70 -11.42
N ARG A 10 1.05 -10.64 -12.25
CA ARG A 10 2.07 -11.71 -12.32
C ARG A 10 2.70 -12.02 -10.96
N ILE A 11 2.97 -10.99 -10.15
CA ILE A 11 3.56 -11.18 -8.82
C ILE A 11 2.57 -11.88 -7.87
N VAL A 12 1.31 -11.45 -7.87
CA VAL A 12 0.24 -12.05 -7.07
C VAL A 12 0.02 -13.51 -7.47
N GLU A 13 -0.19 -13.77 -8.76
CA GLU A 13 -0.43 -15.11 -9.31
C GLU A 13 0.74 -16.07 -9.01
N ASN A 14 1.99 -15.60 -9.07
CA ASN A 14 3.14 -16.44 -8.75
C ASN A 14 3.16 -16.87 -7.27
N LYS A 15 2.67 -16.03 -6.35
CA LYS A 15 2.54 -16.41 -4.93
C LYS A 15 1.40 -17.39 -4.72
N GLU A 16 0.26 -17.15 -5.37
CA GLU A 16 -0.92 -18.02 -5.29
C GLU A 16 -0.64 -19.42 -5.86
N LYS A 17 0.06 -19.51 -7.00
CA LYS A 17 0.53 -20.78 -7.58
C LYS A 17 1.46 -21.56 -6.64
N ALA A 18 2.20 -20.85 -5.78
CA ALA A 18 3.03 -21.46 -4.74
C ALA A 18 2.25 -21.79 -3.45
N GLY A 19 0.92 -21.65 -3.46
CA GLY A 19 0.04 -21.90 -2.30
C GLY A 19 0.19 -20.87 -1.18
N LYS A 20 0.71 -19.67 -1.47
CA LYS A 20 0.97 -18.63 -0.47
C LYS A 20 0.11 -17.39 -0.74
N PRO A 21 -0.51 -16.79 0.29
CA PRO A 21 -1.23 -15.53 0.12
C PRO A 21 -0.28 -14.39 -0.25
N CYS A 22 -0.77 -13.43 -1.04
CA CYS A 22 -0.05 -12.20 -1.35
C CYS A 22 -0.54 -11.04 -0.48
N ASP A 23 0.22 -10.75 0.58
CA ASP A 23 -0.05 -9.63 1.50
C ASP A 23 0.61 -8.32 1.06
N ILE A 24 1.65 -8.41 0.22
CA ILE A 24 2.48 -7.25 -0.17
C ILE A 24 1.85 -6.39 -1.26
N ILE A 25 0.90 -6.95 -2.02
CA ILE A 25 0.19 -6.30 -3.11
C ILE A 25 -1.30 -6.64 -2.99
N HIS A 26 -2.16 -5.66 -3.19
CA HIS A 26 -3.61 -5.86 -3.32
C HIS A 26 -4.11 -5.17 -4.59
N ILE A 27 -4.78 -5.90 -5.48
CA ILE A 27 -5.31 -5.35 -6.74
C ILE A 27 -6.82 -5.24 -6.61
N VAL A 28 -7.36 -4.04 -6.81
CA VAL A 28 -8.79 -3.76 -6.69
C VAL A 28 -9.22 -2.83 -7.83
N LYS A 29 -10.49 -2.95 -8.24
CA LYS A 29 -11.16 -1.94 -9.07
C LYS A 29 -11.68 -0.82 -8.18
N LEU A 30 -11.26 0.41 -8.44
CA LEU A 30 -11.71 1.59 -7.70
C LEU A 30 -13.04 2.12 -8.25
N ASP A 31 -13.63 3.09 -7.56
CA ASP A 31 -14.93 3.68 -7.87
C ASP A 31 -14.97 4.40 -9.23
N ASP A 32 -13.80 4.79 -9.77
CA ASP A 32 -13.65 5.32 -11.13
C ASP A 32 -13.68 4.23 -12.23
N GLY A 33 -13.88 2.98 -11.83
CA GLY A 33 -13.92 1.81 -12.69
C GLY A 33 -12.54 1.27 -13.11
N ARG A 34 -11.43 1.87 -12.66
CA ARG A 34 -10.08 1.44 -13.04
C ARG A 34 -9.50 0.47 -12.02
N GLN A 35 -8.80 -0.56 -12.51
CA GLN A 35 -7.99 -1.42 -11.66
C GLN A 35 -6.74 -0.67 -11.19
N SER A 36 -6.42 -0.81 -9.90
CA SER A 36 -5.23 -0.24 -9.27
C SER A 36 -4.57 -1.28 -8.36
N ALA A 37 -3.24 -1.26 -8.33
CA ALA A 37 -2.43 -2.03 -7.39
C ALA A 37 -2.04 -1.16 -6.17
N PHE A 38 -2.41 -1.62 -4.99
CA PHE A 38 -1.90 -1.14 -3.70
C PHE A 38 -0.58 -1.85 -3.41
N LEU A 39 0.51 -1.09 -3.40
CA LEU A 39 1.86 -1.59 -3.12
C LEU A 39 2.11 -1.51 -1.61
N ILE A 40 1.53 -2.46 -0.88
CA ILE A 40 1.57 -2.48 0.60
C ILE A 40 3.01 -2.68 1.09
N GLN A 41 3.84 -3.44 0.35
CA GLN A 41 5.28 -3.55 0.60
C GLN A 41 6.03 -2.22 0.69
N ASP A 42 5.54 -1.18 0.00
CA ASP A 42 6.18 0.13 -0.12
C ASP A 42 5.41 1.20 0.67
N MET A 43 4.57 0.80 1.63
CA MET A 43 3.87 1.74 2.52
C MET A 43 4.85 2.46 3.46
N PHE A 44 4.54 3.70 3.80
CA PHE A 44 5.35 4.56 4.65
C PHE A 44 4.47 5.51 5.48
N PRO A 45 4.96 6.01 6.64
CA PRO A 45 4.23 6.96 7.46
C PRO A 45 4.31 8.38 6.89
N ILE A 46 3.31 9.21 7.18
CA ILE A 46 3.24 10.62 6.77
C ILE A 46 2.46 11.44 7.81
N ILE A 47 2.63 12.77 7.79
CA ILE A 47 1.91 13.76 8.63
C ILE A 47 1.15 14.75 7.75
N ASN A 48 0.19 15.47 8.33
CA ASN A 48 -0.74 16.34 7.60
C ASN A 48 -0.03 17.46 6.83
N GLU A 49 1.09 17.95 7.34
CA GLU A 49 1.91 19.01 6.77
C GLU A 49 2.47 18.64 5.38
N TYR A 50 2.60 17.34 5.09
CA TYR A 50 3.02 16.82 3.78
C TYR A 50 1.85 16.38 2.90
N ILE A 51 0.60 16.57 3.33
CA ILE A 51 -0.59 16.29 2.52
C ILE A 51 -1.04 17.57 1.82
N GLU A 52 -0.72 17.69 0.53
CA GLU A 52 -1.08 18.88 -0.26
C GLU A 52 -2.59 19.03 -0.42
N ARG A 53 -3.28 17.95 -0.84
CA ARG A 53 -4.73 17.94 -1.11
C ARG A 53 -5.27 16.53 -1.29
N GLN A 54 -6.59 16.40 -1.24
CA GLN A 54 -7.27 15.16 -1.60
C GLN A 54 -7.18 14.88 -3.11
N TYR A 55 -7.03 13.61 -3.47
CA TYR A 55 -7.01 13.20 -4.88
C TYR A 55 -8.42 13.15 -5.46
N THR A 56 -8.61 13.76 -6.64
CA THR A 56 -9.91 13.82 -7.33
C THR A 56 -9.84 13.25 -8.74
N ILE A 57 -10.91 12.60 -9.18
CA ILE A 57 -11.13 12.16 -10.56
C ILE A 57 -12.44 12.77 -11.05
N ALA A 58 -12.38 13.51 -12.17
CA ALA A 58 -13.54 14.21 -12.73
C ALA A 58 -14.29 15.11 -11.71
N GLY A 59 -13.56 15.71 -10.76
CA GLY A 59 -14.12 16.59 -9.72
C GLY A 59 -14.60 15.87 -8.45
N ASN A 60 -14.65 14.53 -8.43
CA ASN A 60 -15.04 13.75 -7.24
C ASN A 60 -13.83 13.20 -6.51
N HIS A 61 -13.86 13.13 -5.19
CA HIS A 61 -12.81 12.50 -4.39
C HIS A 61 -12.73 11.00 -4.71
N LEU A 62 -11.54 10.53 -5.05
CA LEU A 62 -11.30 9.11 -5.21
C LEU A 62 -11.27 8.48 -3.81
N MET A 63 -12.33 7.73 -3.48
CA MET A 63 -12.44 7.00 -2.23
C MET A 63 -12.48 5.51 -2.49
N LEU A 64 -12.06 4.75 -1.49
CA LEU A 64 -12.33 3.32 -1.43
C LEU A 64 -13.57 3.14 -0.55
N THR A 65 -14.75 3.09 -1.17
CA THR A 65 -16.03 3.08 -0.45
C THR A 65 -16.40 1.70 0.10
N SER A 66 -15.83 0.62 -0.44
CA SER A 66 -16.08 -0.73 0.06
C SER A 66 -15.36 -0.99 1.38
N GLU A 67 -16.11 -1.03 2.48
CA GLU A 67 -15.59 -1.35 3.82
C GLU A 67 -14.85 -2.70 3.85
N HIS A 68 -15.36 -3.69 3.12
CA HIS A 68 -14.73 -5.01 3.03
C HIS A 68 -13.32 -4.91 2.44
N VAL A 69 -13.14 -4.18 1.33
CA VAL A 69 -11.82 -3.98 0.72
C VAL A 69 -10.91 -3.20 1.65
N VAL A 70 -11.43 -2.16 2.32
CA VAL A 70 -10.65 -1.38 3.30
C VAL A 70 -10.11 -2.31 4.40
N GLN A 71 -10.97 -3.16 4.97
CA GLN A 71 -10.58 -4.12 6.00
C GLN A 71 -9.51 -5.11 5.51
N GLU A 72 -9.63 -5.62 4.28
CA GLU A 72 -8.62 -6.52 3.72
C GLU A 72 -7.26 -5.83 3.54
N ILE A 73 -7.25 -4.60 3.03
CA ILE A 73 -6.02 -3.81 2.86
C ILE A 73 -5.40 -3.51 4.22
N GLU A 74 -6.20 -3.13 5.22
CA GLU A 74 -5.72 -2.90 6.59
C GLU A 74 -5.09 -4.15 7.21
N GLN A 75 -5.73 -5.32 7.07
CA GLN A 75 -5.19 -6.58 7.59
C GLN A 75 -3.84 -6.91 6.94
N LYS A 76 -3.74 -6.77 5.62
CA LYS A 76 -2.48 -6.94 4.88
C LYS A 76 -1.43 -5.94 5.33
N ALA A 77 -1.78 -4.65 5.48
CA ALA A 77 -0.88 -3.60 5.94
C ALA A 77 -0.34 -3.88 7.34
N ARG A 78 -1.18 -4.28 8.31
CA ARG A 78 -0.72 -4.66 9.66
C ARG A 78 0.29 -5.80 9.61
N LYS A 79 0.03 -6.81 8.78
CA LYS A 79 0.93 -7.96 8.61
C LYS A 79 2.26 -7.55 7.98
N VAL A 80 2.23 -6.77 6.90
CA VAL A 80 3.43 -6.25 6.23
C VAL A 80 4.25 -5.36 7.19
N MET A 81 3.60 -4.49 7.97
CA MET A 81 4.30 -3.64 8.96
C MET A 81 5.00 -4.48 10.01
N GLY A 82 4.34 -5.55 10.49
CA GLY A 82 4.95 -6.52 11.41
C GLY A 82 6.19 -7.19 10.83
N MET A 83 6.20 -7.50 9.53
CA MET A 83 7.37 -8.04 8.83
C MET A 83 8.47 -7.00 8.68
N LEU A 84 8.14 -5.77 8.28
CA LEU A 84 9.09 -4.66 8.13
C LEU A 84 9.81 -4.34 9.46
N LYS A 85 9.08 -4.30 10.58
CA LYS A 85 9.65 -4.11 11.92
C LYS A 85 10.64 -5.20 12.33
N ARG A 86 10.52 -6.40 11.77
CA ARG A 86 11.45 -7.53 11.99
C ARG A 86 12.60 -7.56 10.98
N GLY A 87 12.72 -6.54 10.13
CA GLY A 87 13.80 -6.43 9.15
C GLY A 87 13.56 -7.21 7.86
N VAL A 88 12.36 -7.73 7.61
CA VAL A 88 12.06 -8.42 6.35
C VAL A 88 12.19 -7.44 5.17
N LYS A 89 12.90 -7.87 4.13
CA LYS A 89 13.05 -7.16 2.85
C LYS A 89 12.28 -7.90 1.77
N PHE A 90 11.27 -7.25 1.19
CA PHE A 90 10.49 -7.74 0.06
C PHE A 90 11.16 -7.43 -1.28
N THR A 91 11.92 -6.32 -1.34
CA THR A 91 12.66 -5.89 -2.53
C THR A 91 14.06 -5.38 -2.13
N PRO A 92 15.05 -5.43 -3.04
CA PRO A 92 16.36 -4.84 -2.79
C PRO A 92 16.34 -3.32 -2.58
N THR A 93 15.33 -2.63 -3.13
CA THR A 93 15.18 -1.17 -3.10
C THR A 93 14.08 -0.74 -2.12
N GLN A 94 13.82 -1.52 -1.07
CA GLN A 94 12.72 -1.27 -0.14
C GLN A 94 12.92 0.03 0.65
N PRO A 95 11.90 0.90 0.76
CA PRO A 95 11.97 2.12 1.56
C PRO A 95 12.20 1.80 3.05
N ASP A 96 12.93 2.68 3.74
CA ASP A 96 13.11 2.59 5.18
C ASP A 96 11.99 3.34 5.92
N ALA A 97 10.82 2.70 6.00
CA ALA A 97 9.64 3.26 6.66
C ALA A 97 9.89 3.59 8.14
N ILE A 98 10.81 2.88 8.81
CA ILE A 98 11.14 3.12 10.23
C ILE A 98 11.98 4.39 10.36
N ALA A 99 13.00 4.57 9.52
CA ALA A 99 13.79 5.79 9.51
C ALA A 99 12.93 7.03 9.19
N ILE A 100 11.97 6.91 8.26
CA ILE A 100 11.01 7.98 7.97
C ILE A 100 10.17 8.29 9.22
N LEU A 101 9.63 7.27 9.90
CA LEU A 101 8.84 7.45 11.12
C LEU A 101 9.61 8.23 12.19
N GLU A 102 10.86 7.86 12.45
CA GLU A 102 11.69 8.51 13.47
C GLU A 102 12.00 9.97 13.12
N LYS A 103 12.23 10.28 11.83
CA LYS A 103 12.37 11.66 11.37
C LYS A 103 11.10 12.49 11.56
N LEU A 104 9.93 11.91 11.25
CA LEU A 104 8.65 12.60 11.42
C LEU A 104 8.36 12.93 12.89
N LYS A 105 8.70 12.02 13.81
CA LYS A 105 8.55 12.27 15.26
C LYS A 105 9.39 13.46 15.74
N GLN A 106 10.59 13.65 15.19
CA GLN A 106 11.48 14.76 15.56
C GLN A 106 10.94 16.13 15.13
N LEU A 107 10.11 16.18 14.08
CA LEU A 107 9.48 17.42 13.61
C LEU A 107 8.28 17.85 14.46
N GLN A 108 7.77 16.95 15.30
CA GLN A 108 6.61 17.18 16.16
C GLN A 108 7.01 17.47 17.62
N VAL A 109 8.31 17.70 17.88
CA VAL A 109 8.89 18.10 19.18
C VAL A 109 9.03 19.62 19.26
#